data_AF-A0A926HVC0-F1
#
_entry.id   AF-A0A926HVC0-F1
#
_cell.length_a   1.000
_cell.length_b   1.000
_cell.length_c   1.000
_cell.angle_alpha   90.00
_cell.angle_beta   90.00
_cell.angle_gamma   90.00
#
_symmetry.space_group_name_H-M   'P 1'
#
loop_
_entity.id
_entity.type
_entity.pdbx_description
1 polymer ?
#
loop_
_entity_poly.entity_id
_entity_poly.type
_entity_poly.pdbx_seq_one_letter_code
_entity_poly.pdbx_strand_id
1 'polypeptide(L)'
;MARSLKGTICIFMCIYMIFGIQAVTAEPEVIIWEPTARVVIKGAVDSAKAGEPVTVILLDKEADPQNYQSDDVGFLDQIIVSEDGGYQFSFTLNKAIERYKLVMYLAGENITKSVISATTNNKLISAQVDITRGVTAADILVNFTNDLQVENSTYVVIASYYDESNKLLLVESTPVKDLSNTFQSSDRITTQYPDGAKYLKVFVWDSTETMIPLAAPAKSDLDEVKTIACWGDSLTYGRNQGTDCSYPKVLAELTGLEVYNMGVGGETATTIAARQGALDIVIDKAFTIPADKTPVEITFKSSDGGVVTPRNTSAGGWNPCTINGVEGILSISINTEVWPRVLNWAKFTRTTPGTAVSVSAGTKLVPQAQSVNGDINIFFTGTNGGWTPANTNANDNSTEDVAALVALIQKQIANTKSDKYVVIGLTNGGTYAWDSLNAALAQAFGNRFLDAKAYLASMQALNDAGIVPTETDLQFLGEGKIPLSLNCSPEDTTHLSDVGYTLLAKQVYQKLLELGYISK
;
A
#
# COMPACT_ATOMS: atom_id res chain seq x y z
N MET A 1 -45.40 -51.14 26.44
CA MET A 1 -44.92 -52.52 26.67
C MET A 1 -43.64 -52.73 25.88
N ALA A 2 -42.76 -53.67 26.26
CA ALA A 2 -41.45 -53.83 25.64
C ALA A 2 -41.10 -55.31 25.32
N ARG A 3 -40.49 -55.53 24.15
CA ARG A 3 -39.61 -56.64 23.71
C ARG A 3 -39.16 -56.29 22.27
N SER A 4 -37.88 -56.35 21.83
CA SER A 4 -36.75 -57.27 22.06
C SER A 4 -36.92 -58.62 21.32
N LEU A 5 -35.98 -59.16 20.51
CA LEU A 5 -34.70 -58.69 19.91
C LEU A 5 -34.20 -59.79 18.92
N LYS A 6 -33.20 -59.51 18.06
CA LYS A 6 -32.38 -60.45 17.23
C LYS A 6 -33.07 -60.97 15.95
N GLY A 7 -32.33 -61.36 14.89
CA GLY A 7 -30.87 -61.27 14.69
C GLY A 7 -30.37 -61.81 13.32
N THR A 8 -29.17 -61.38 12.95
CA THR A 8 -28.38 -61.61 11.72
C THR A 8 -28.32 -63.03 11.15
N ILE A 9 -28.28 -63.14 9.81
CA ILE A 9 -27.44 -64.08 9.03
C ILE A 9 -27.10 -63.42 7.67
N CYS A 10 -25.87 -63.59 7.19
CA CYS A 10 -25.39 -63.13 5.88
C CYS A 10 -24.99 -64.33 5.00
N ILE A 11 -25.03 -64.19 3.67
CA ILE A 11 -24.21 -64.96 2.69
C ILE A 11 -24.11 -64.15 1.39
N PHE A 12 -23.08 -64.42 0.58
CA PHE A 12 -22.55 -63.56 -0.50
C PHE A 12 -22.63 -64.24 -1.88
N MET A 13 -22.82 -63.45 -2.97
CA MET A 13 -22.47 -63.78 -4.38
C MET A 13 -23.21 -65.00 -5.04
N CYS A 14 -23.25 -65.28 -6.35
CA CYS A 14 -23.17 -64.59 -7.68
C CYS A 14 -23.66 -65.61 -8.77
N ILE A 15 -23.70 -65.43 -10.12
CA ILE A 15 -23.21 -64.40 -11.06
C ILE A 15 -24.06 -64.35 -12.37
N TYR A 16 -24.29 -63.15 -12.92
CA TYR A 16 -24.34 -62.70 -14.34
C TYR A 16 -25.02 -63.42 -15.55
N MET A 17 -25.36 -62.56 -16.55
CA MET A 17 -25.64 -62.79 -18.01
C MET A 17 -27.02 -63.39 -18.41
N ILE A 18 -27.67 -63.01 -19.53
CA ILE A 18 -27.33 -62.06 -20.63
C ILE A 18 -28.59 -61.33 -21.19
N PHE A 19 -28.39 -60.26 -21.97
CA PHE A 19 -29.36 -59.38 -22.67
C PHE A 19 -30.46 -60.08 -23.51
N GLY A 20 -31.57 -59.44 -23.89
CA GLY A 20 -32.07 -58.07 -23.60
C GLY A 20 -33.03 -57.54 -24.68
N ILE A 21 -33.77 -56.44 -24.41
CA ILE A 21 -34.58 -55.67 -25.38
C ILE A 21 -34.31 -54.17 -25.16
N GLN A 22 -34.34 -53.38 -26.24
CA GLN A 22 -33.86 -51.99 -26.27
C GLN A 22 -34.83 -50.99 -25.62
N ALA A 23 -34.27 -50.02 -24.89
CA ALA A 23 -34.94 -48.77 -24.56
C ALA A 23 -34.59 -47.71 -25.62
N VAL A 24 -35.55 -46.85 -25.98
CA VAL A 24 -35.28 -45.68 -26.81
C VAL A 24 -34.67 -44.60 -25.93
N THR A 25 -33.34 -44.47 -25.98
CA THR A 25 -32.64 -43.30 -25.47
C THR A 25 -32.81 -42.16 -26.47
N ALA A 26 -33.58 -41.14 -26.11
CA ALA A 26 -33.28 -39.82 -26.63
C ALA A 26 -31.89 -39.46 -26.10
N GLU A 27 -30.92 -39.23 -26.98
CA GLU A 27 -29.64 -38.66 -26.55
C GLU A 27 -29.91 -37.26 -25.99
N PRO A 28 -29.33 -36.89 -24.84
CA PRO A 28 -29.43 -35.53 -24.37
C PRO A 28 -28.75 -34.63 -25.40
N GLU A 29 -29.44 -33.57 -25.84
CA GLU A 29 -28.85 -32.58 -26.72
C GLU A 29 -27.63 -31.98 -26.02
N VAL A 30 -26.43 -32.36 -26.48
CA VAL A 30 -25.18 -31.90 -25.88
C VAL A 30 -24.98 -30.46 -26.32
N ILE A 31 -25.51 -29.54 -25.53
CA ILE A 31 -25.16 -28.13 -25.58
C ILE A 31 -23.69 -28.03 -25.17
N ILE A 32 -22.80 -28.20 -26.16
CA ILE A 32 -21.38 -27.89 -26.01
C ILE A 32 -21.32 -26.39 -25.75
N TRP A 33 -21.03 -26.02 -24.51
CA TRP A 33 -20.81 -24.63 -24.14
C TRP A 33 -19.44 -24.20 -24.66
N GLU A 34 -19.39 -23.86 -25.95
CA GLU A 34 -18.19 -23.30 -26.59
C GLU A 34 -17.75 -22.07 -25.79
N PRO A 35 -16.47 -21.99 -25.39
CA PRO A 35 -16.00 -20.94 -24.49
C PRO A 35 -16.10 -19.58 -25.18
N THR A 36 -17.15 -18.83 -24.81
CA THR A 36 -17.48 -17.52 -25.36
C THR A 36 -16.45 -16.49 -24.90
N ALA A 37 -15.34 -16.37 -25.63
CA ALA A 37 -14.25 -15.47 -25.30
C ALA A 37 -14.62 -14.05 -25.72
N ARG A 38 -14.72 -13.13 -24.75
CA ARG A 38 -14.91 -11.70 -25.02
C ARG A 38 -13.54 -11.02 -25.09
N VAL A 39 -13.22 -10.46 -26.25
CA VAL A 39 -11.87 -10.03 -26.63
C VAL A 39 -11.80 -8.52 -26.73
N VAL A 40 -10.78 -7.93 -26.09
CA VAL A 40 -10.44 -6.51 -26.20
C VAL A 40 -8.99 -6.40 -26.67
N ILE A 41 -8.75 -5.64 -27.74
CA ILE A 41 -7.41 -5.38 -28.28
C ILE A 41 -7.25 -3.87 -28.40
N LYS A 42 -6.21 -3.31 -27.79
CA LYS A 42 -5.89 -1.87 -27.83
C LYS A 42 -4.45 -1.68 -28.31
N GLY A 43 -4.23 -0.69 -29.16
CA GLY A 43 -2.89 -0.34 -29.64
C GLY A 43 -2.81 1.12 -30.08
N ALA A 44 -1.61 1.56 -30.44
CA ALA A 44 -1.37 2.91 -30.94
C ALA A 44 -0.26 2.92 -31.99
N VAL A 45 -0.48 3.69 -33.06
CA VAL A 45 0.51 4.03 -34.08
C VAL A 45 0.85 5.52 -33.98
N ASP A 46 1.73 6.01 -34.85
CA ASP A 46 2.00 7.45 -34.99
C ASP A 46 0.69 8.20 -35.32
N SER A 47 0.41 9.34 -34.68
CA SER A 47 -0.83 10.09 -34.90
C SER A 47 -0.94 10.69 -36.32
N ALA A 48 0.15 10.75 -37.08
CA ALA A 48 0.12 10.99 -38.52
C ALA A 48 -0.62 9.89 -39.32
N LYS A 49 -0.97 8.76 -38.68
CA LYS A 49 -1.82 7.69 -39.22
C LYS A 49 -3.30 7.81 -38.86
N ALA A 50 -3.72 8.86 -38.17
CA ALA A 50 -5.14 9.16 -37.95
C ALA A 50 -5.93 9.15 -39.28
N GLY A 51 -7.08 8.49 -39.30
CA GLY A 51 -7.88 8.33 -40.52
C GLY A 51 -7.48 7.16 -41.43
N GLU A 52 -6.33 6.50 -41.23
CA GLU A 52 -6.00 5.27 -41.97
C GLU A 52 -6.75 4.05 -41.40
N PRO A 53 -7.12 3.07 -42.26
CA PRO A 53 -7.79 1.86 -41.82
C PRO A 53 -6.80 0.86 -41.19
N VAL A 54 -7.12 0.42 -39.97
CA VAL A 54 -6.47 -0.69 -39.26
C VAL A 54 -7.40 -1.91 -39.24
N THR A 55 -6.83 -3.09 -39.44
CA THR A 55 -7.53 -4.37 -39.55
C THR A 55 -7.00 -5.34 -38.49
N VAL A 56 -7.90 -5.97 -37.74
CA VAL A 56 -7.59 -7.08 -36.83
C VAL A 56 -7.84 -8.42 -37.53
N ILE A 57 -6.95 -9.37 -37.35
CA ILE A 57 -7.15 -10.77 -37.73
C ILE A 57 -6.78 -11.66 -36.55
N LEU A 58 -7.70 -12.50 -36.10
CA LEU A 58 -7.36 -13.71 -35.34
C LEU A 58 -7.18 -14.83 -36.36
N LEU A 59 -5.95 -15.27 -36.54
CA LEU A 59 -5.53 -16.27 -37.52
C LEU A 59 -5.14 -17.57 -36.79
N ASP A 60 -5.42 -18.74 -37.34
CA ASP A 60 -5.04 -20.01 -36.71
C ASP A 60 -3.50 -20.09 -36.57
N LYS A 61 -3.02 -20.58 -35.42
CA LYS A 61 -1.59 -20.78 -35.18
C LYS A 61 -0.98 -21.70 -36.24
N GLU A 62 -1.70 -22.74 -36.65
CA GLU A 62 -1.23 -23.76 -37.61
C GLU A 62 -1.49 -23.42 -39.09
N ALA A 63 -2.11 -22.25 -39.38
CA ALA A 63 -2.41 -21.82 -40.75
C ALA A 63 -1.14 -21.63 -41.61
N ASP A 64 -1.18 -22.15 -42.85
CA ASP A 64 -0.08 -22.04 -43.83
C ASP A 64 0.19 -20.57 -44.22
N PRO A 65 1.38 -20.01 -43.89
CA PRO A 65 1.73 -18.63 -44.22
C PRO A 65 1.74 -18.28 -45.72
N GLN A 66 1.69 -19.28 -46.61
CA GLN A 66 1.64 -19.07 -48.06
C GLN A 66 0.23 -19.22 -48.66
N ASN A 67 -0.75 -19.74 -47.92
CA ASN A 67 -2.06 -20.12 -48.47
C ASN A 67 -3.19 -20.17 -47.42
N TYR A 68 -3.47 -19.04 -46.75
CA TYR A 68 -4.57 -18.94 -45.77
C TYR A 68 -5.94 -19.26 -46.39
N GLN A 69 -6.72 -20.10 -45.72
CA GLN A 69 -8.10 -20.43 -46.05
C GLN A 69 -9.10 -19.62 -45.22
N SER A 70 -10.38 -19.68 -45.56
CA SER A 70 -11.47 -19.07 -44.75
C SER A 70 -11.48 -19.57 -43.31
N ASP A 71 -11.20 -20.86 -43.13
CA ASP A 71 -11.40 -21.58 -41.88
C ASP A 71 -10.25 -21.32 -40.88
N ASP A 72 -9.11 -20.84 -41.38
CA ASP A 72 -8.00 -20.33 -40.59
C ASP A 72 -8.37 -19.01 -39.86
N VAL A 73 -9.41 -18.30 -40.30
CA VAL A 73 -9.82 -17.03 -39.72
C VAL A 73 -10.75 -17.26 -38.52
N GLY A 74 -10.23 -17.00 -37.32
CA GLY A 74 -10.99 -16.94 -36.08
C GLY A 74 -11.96 -15.75 -36.07
N PHE A 75 -11.45 -14.57 -36.41
CA PHE A 75 -12.15 -13.29 -36.46
C PHE A 75 -11.44 -12.32 -37.42
N LEU A 76 -12.19 -11.42 -38.05
CA LEU A 76 -11.70 -10.38 -38.97
C LEU A 76 -12.60 -9.14 -38.83
N ASP A 77 -12.00 -7.96 -38.62
CA ASP A 77 -12.70 -6.68 -38.56
C ASP A 77 -11.76 -5.51 -38.91
N GLN A 78 -12.31 -4.34 -39.27
CA GLN A 78 -11.55 -3.15 -39.67
C GLN A 78 -12.18 -1.87 -39.12
N ILE A 79 -11.37 -1.03 -38.46
CA ILE A 79 -11.76 0.30 -37.98
C ILE A 79 -10.80 1.37 -38.49
N ILE A 80 -11.11 2.63 -38.20
CA ILE A 80 -10.27 3.79 -38.49
C ILE A 80 -9.44 4.15 -37.26
N VAL A 81 -8.16 4.49 -37.45
CA VAL A 81 -7.27 5.00 -36.40
C VAL A 81 -7.74 6.39 -35.94
N SER A 82 -7.82 6.62 -34.63
CA SER A 82 -8.28 7.89 -34.03
C SER A 82 -7.25 9.03 -34.17
N GLU A 83 -7.67 10.26 -33.90
CA GLU A 83 -6.84 11.49 -34.07
C GLU A 83 -5.55 11.49 -33.24
N ASP A 84 -5.48 10.69 -32.17
CA ASP A 84 -4.33 10.49 -31.30
C ASP A 84 -3.41 9.34 -31.75
N GLY A 85 -3.73 8.65 -32.85
CA GLY A 85 -3.03 7.44 -33.32
C GLY A 85 -3.52 6.13 -32.67
N GLY A 86 -4.53 6.19 -31.79
CA GLY A 86 -5.09 5.02 -31.12
C GLY A 86 -5.94 4.10 -32.02
N TYR A 87 -6.11 2.85 -31.58
CA TYR A 87 -7.13 1.94 -32.08
C TYR A 87 -7.58 0.94 -31.01
N GLN A 88 -8.86 0.55 -31.04
CA GLN A 88 -9.42 -0.49 -30.18
C GLN A 88 -10.40 -1.40 -30.96
N PHE A 89 -10.22 -2.72 -30.85
CA PHE A 89 -11.19 -3.72 -31.28
C PHE A 89 -11.85 -4.38 -30.07
N SER A 90 -13.13 -4.76 -30.23
CA SER A 90 -13.99 -5.21 -29.13
C SER A 90 -15.06 -6.14 -29.66
N PHE A 91 -14.94 -7.44 -29.39
CA PHE A 91 -15.82 -8.45 -30.00
C PHE A 91 -16.01 -9.70 -29.12
N THR A 92 -16.99 -10.53 -29.50
CA THR A 92 -17.23 -11.85 -28.90
C THR A 92 -16.81 -12.93 -29.89
N LEU A 93 -15.99 -13.87 -29.44
CA LEU A 93 -15.51 -15.02 -30.19
C LEU A 93 -16.12 -16.32 -29.64
N ASN A 94 -16.97 -16.95 -30.45
CA ASN A 94 -17.54 -18.28 -30.17
C ASN A 94 -16.62 -19.38 -30.72
N LYS A 95 -15.33 -19.34 -30.35
CA LYS A 95 -14.27 -20.29 -30.72
C LYS A 95 -13.19 -20.29 -29.64
N ALA A 96 -12.50 -21.41 -29.45
CA ALA A 96 -11.32 -21.53 -28.57
C ALA A 96 -10.23 -20.50 -28.93
N ILE A 97 -10.10 -19.43 -28.14
CA ILE A 97 -9.20 -18.29 -28.39
C ILE A 97 -7.72 -18.70 -28.44
N GLU A 98 -7.35 -19.71 -27.64
CA GLU A 98 -6.00 -20.26 -27.55
C GLU A 98 -5.52 -20.96 -28.84
N ARG A 99 -6.42 -21.26 -29.78
CA ARG A 99 -6.08 -21.72 -31.14
C ARG A 99 -5.49 -20.60 -32.01
N TYR A 100 -5.82 -19.34 -31.72
CA TYR A 100 -5.55 -18.21 -32.61
C TYR A 100 -4.32 -17.39 -32.19
N LYS A 101 -3.63 -16.85 -33.19
CA LYS A 101 -2.60 -15.80 -33.09
C LYS A 101 -3.19 -14.48 -33.56
N LEU A 102 -2.92 -13.40 -32.83
CA LEU A 102 -3.31 -12.04 -33.21
C LEU A 102 -2.38 -11.51 -34.30
N VAL A 103 -2.96 -10.92 -35.35
CA VAL A 103 -2.25 -10.20 -36.41
C VAL A 103 -2.96 -8.88 -36.69
N MET A 104 -2.21 -7.79 -36.76
CA MET A 104 -2.73 -6.45 -37.09
C MET A 104 -2.14 -5.95 -38.41
N TYR A 105 -2.97 -5.32 -39.24
CA TYR A 105 -2.55 -4.67 -40.48
C TYR A 105 -3.04 -3.22 -40.56
N LEU A 106 -2.23 -2.30 -41.08
CA LEU A 106 -2.61 -0.92 -41.38
C LEU A 106 -2.09 -0.57 -42.77
N ALA A 107 -2.98 -0.12 -43.67
CA ALA A 107 -2.70 0.11 -45.09
C ALA A 107 -2.00 -1.06 -45.84
N GLY A 108 -2.05 -2.28 -45.30
CA GLY A 108 -1.38 -3.48 -45.82
C GLY A 108 -0.04 -3.83 -45.14
N GLU A 109 0.51 -2.95 -44.31
CA GLU A 109 1.70 -3.24 -43.50
C GLU A 109 1.34 -3.94 -42.18
N ASN A 110 2.15 -4.91 -41.74
CA ASN A 110 1.90 -5.63 -40.50
C ASN A 110 2.35 -4.79 -39.29
N ILE A 111 1.39 -4.32 -38.50
CA ILE A 111 1.60 -3.48 -37.32
C ILE A 111 1.36 -4.22 -36.00
N THR A 112 1.43 -5.56 -35.97
CA THR A 112 1.11 -6.37 -34.77
C THR A 112 1.91 -5.97 -33.51
N LYS A 113 3.10 -5.37 -33.67
CA LYS A 113 3.92 -4.83 -32.58
C LYS A 113 3.40 -3.53 -31.94
N SER A 114 2.40 -2.88 -32.53
CA SER A 114 1.75 -1.67 -32.00
C SER A 114 0.61 -1.98 -31.02
N VAL A 115 0.28 -3.26 -30.82
CA VAL A 115 -0.68 -3.70 -29.81
C VAL A 115 -0.08 -3.48 -28.42
N ILE A 116 -0.74 -2.65 -27.63
CA ILE A 116 -0.38 -2.33 -26.24
C ILE A 116 -1.00 -3.36 -25.30
N SER A 117 -2.22 -3.82 -25.59
CA SER A 117 -2.87 -4.89 -24.84
C SER A 117 -3.81 -5.72 -25.72
N ALA A 118 -3.87 -7.02 -25.43
CA ALA A 118 -4.86 -7.94 -25.98
C ALA A 118 -5.30 -8.88 -24.86
N THR A 119 -6.58 -8.83 -24.48
CA THR A 119 -7.09 -9.54 -23.29
C THR A 119 -8.40 -10.25 -23.58
N THR A 120 -8.62 -11.34 -22.85
CA THR A 120 -9.89 -12.04 -22.74
C THR A 120 -10.48 -11.73 -21.37
N ASN A 121 -11.58 -10.97 -21.34
CA ASN A 121 -12.09 -10.41 -20.10
C ASN A 121 -13.58 -10.72 -19.89
N ASN A 122 -13.89 -11.43 -18.81
CA ASN A 122 -15.27 -11.74 -18.45
C ASN A 122 -16.00 -10.54 -17.79
N LYS A 123 -15.26 -9.57 -17.24
CA LYS A 123 -15.80 -8.31 -16.69
C LYS A 123 -15.75 -7.19 -17.73
N LEU A 124 -16.77 -7.11 -18.58
CA LEU A 124 -16.91 -6.04 -19.58
C LEU A 124 -17.10 -4.65 -18.96
N ILE A 125 -17.71 -4.63 -17.78
CA ILE A 125 -17.90 -3.46 -16.95
C ILE A 125 -17.11 -3.69 -15.67
N SER A 126 -16.36 -2.68 -15.27
CA SER A 126 -15.71 -2.60 -13.97
C SER A 126 -16.13 -1.33 -13.25
N ALA A 127 -16.16 -1.39 -11.92
CA ALA A 127 -16.45 -0.24 -11.07
C ALA A 127 -15.36 -0.04 -10.01
N GLN A 128 -14.89 1.19 -9.88
CA GLN A 128 -14.17 1.68 -8.70
C GLN A 128 -15.18 2.37 -7.77
N VAL A 129 -14.99 2.22 -6.46
CA VAL A 129 -15.88 2.80 -5.44
C VAL A 129 -15.04 3.60 -4.46
N ASP A 130 -15.22 4.92 -4.47
CA ASP A 130 -14.51 5.87 -3.62
C ASP A 130 -15.50 6.41 -2.56
N ILE A 131 -15.13 6.36 -1.28
CA ILE A 131 -16.01 6.74 -0.16
C ILE A 131 -15.45 7.97 0.54
N THR A 132 -16.15 9.10 0.46
CA THR A 132 -15.82 10.33 1.20
C THR A 132 -16.63 10.40 2.50
N ARG A 133 -15.95 10.59 3.63
CA ARG A 133 -16.56 10.69 4.97
C ARG A 133 -16.99 12.13 5.26
N GLY A 134 -18.30 12.39 5.30
CA GLY A 134 -18.87 13.61 5.88
C GLY A 134 -19.13 13.46 7.39
N VAL A 135 -19.80 14.45 8.00
CA VAL A 135 -20.06 14.44 9.46
C VAL A 135 -21.23 13.53 9.83
N THR A 136 -22.34 13.57 9.08
CA THR A 136 -23.55 12.74 9.32
C THR A 136 -23.79 11.70 8.23
N ALA A 137 -23.03 11.75 7.13
CA ALA A 137 -23.27 10.99 5.91
C ALA A 137 -21.97 10.66 5.18
N ALA A 138 -21.94 9.54 4.46
CA ALA A 138 -20.92 9.28 3.46
C ALA A 138 -21.42 9.66 2.06
N ASP A 139 -20.53 10.28 1.27
CA ASP A 139 -20.67 10.42 -0.17
C ASP A 139 -19.91 9.28 -0.85
N ILE A 140 -20.65 8.37 -1.48
CA ILE A 140 -20.13 7.28 -2.30
C ILE A 140 -20.06 7.79 -3.74
N LEU A 141 -18.88 7.73 -4.36
CA LEU A 141 -18.69 7.90 -5.80
C LEU A 141 -18.40 6.53 -6.41
N VAL A 142 -19.18 6.14 -7.41
CA VAL A 142 -18.92 4.93 -8.22
C VAL A 142 -18.47 5.38 -9.60
N ASN A 143 -17.26 5.01 -9.98
CA ASN A 143 -16.65 5.31 -11.27
C ASN A 143 -16.63 4.03 -12.12
N PHE A 144 -17.32 4.05 -13.26
CA PHE A 144 -17.49 2.88 -14.14
C PHE A 144 -16.62 3.00 -15.39
N THR A 145 -16.00 1.87 -15.77
CA THR A 145 -15.41 1.67 -17.10
C THR A 145 -16.20 0.58 -17.82
N ASN A 146 -16.78 0.91 -18.97
CA ASN A 146 -17.55 0.03 -19.85
C ASN A 146 -16.76 -0.18 -21.14
N ASP A 147 -15.78 -1.10 -21.11
CA ASP A 147 -14.76 -1.24 -22.17
C ASP A 147 -15.32 -1.52 -23.56
N LEU A 148 -16.51 -2.13 -23.66
CA LEU A 148 -17.17 -2.49 -24.92
C LEU A 148 -18.48 -1.71 -25.18
N GLN A 149 -18.76 -0.64 -24.44
CA GLN A 149 -19.98 0.17 -24.58
C GLN A 149 -21.27 -0.67 -24.49
N VAL A 150 -21.30 -1.66 -23.59
CA VAL A 150 -22.38 -2.64 -23.47
C VAL A 150 -23.70 -1.94 -23.15
N GLU A 151 -24.65 -2.03 -24.08
CA GLU A 151 -26.00 -1.47 -23.93
C GLU A 151 -26.85 -2.27 -22.93
N ASN A 152 -27.90 -1.63 -22.40
CA ASN A 152 -28.92 -2.24 -21.53
C ASN A 152 -28.35 -2.96 -20.28
N SER A 153 -27.15 -2.57 -19.85
CA SER A 153 -26.55 -3.04 -18.60
C SER A 153 -27.10 -2.23 -17.43
N THR A 154 -27.28 -2.86 -16.28
CA THR A 154 -27.76 -2.21 -15.05
C THR A 154 -26.70 -2.24 -13.95
N TYR A 155 -26.97 -1.53 -12.85
CA TYR A 155 -26.28 -1.72 -11.59
C TYR A 155 -27.18 -1.41 -10.37
N VAL A 156 -26.73 -1.86 -9.20
CA VAL A 156 -27.25 -1.46 -7.89
C VAL A 156 -26.09 -1.17 -6.95
N VAL A 157 -26.22 -0.14 -6.12
CA VAL A 157 -25.24 0.20 -5.07
C VAL A 157 -25.85 -0.09 -3.71
N ILE A 158 -25.12 -0.80 -2.85
CA ILE A 158 -25.60 -1.22 -1.53
C ILE A 158 -24.60 -0.79 -0.45
N ALA A 159 -25.07 0.02 0.50
CA ALA A 159 -24.34 0.47 1.68
C ALA A 159 -24.72 -0.40 2.89
N SER A 160 -23.73 -1.07 3.49
CA SER A 160 -23.91 -1.92 4.68
C SER A 160 -23.14 -1.35 5.86
N TYR A 161 -23.84 -1.07 6.97
CA TYR A 161 -23.29 -0.47 8.18
C TYR A 161 -23.09 -1.48 9.29
N TYR A 162 -21.96 -1.40 10.01
CA TYR A 162 -21.59 -2.32 11.08
C TYR A 162 -21.06 -1.59 12.31
N ASP A 163 -21.23 -2.19 13.50
CA ASP A 163 -20.57 -1.75 14.74
C ASP A 163 -19.12 -2.25 14.86
N GLU A 164 -18.44 -1.84 15.94
CA GLU A 164 -17.07 -2.26 16.31
C GLU A 164 -16.88 -3.79 16.38
N SER A 165 -17.94 -4.55 16.67
CA SER A 165 -17.92 -6.01 16.72
C SER A 165 -18.17 -6.66 15.36
N ASN A 166 -18.17 -5.88 14.27
CA ASN A 166 -18.55 -6.30 12.91
C ASN A 166 -19.98 -6.86 12.80
N LYS A 167 -20.88 -6.56 13.74
CA LYS A 167 -22.29 -6.89 13.62
C LYS A 167 -22.99 -5.87 12.72
N LEU A 168 -23.80 -6.36 11.79
CA LEU A 168 -24.58 -5.55 10.85
C LEU A 168 -25.67 -4.76 11.61
N LEU A 169 -25.78 -3.47 11.30
CA LEU A 169 -26.74 -2.52 11.89
C LEU A 169 -27.84 -2.13 10.90
N LEU A 170 -27.46 -1.80 9.66
CA LEU A 170 -28.35 -1.32 8.60
C LEU A 170 -27.80 -1.75 7.23
N VAL A 171 -28.71 -1.94 6.28
CA VAL A 171 -28.40 -2.02 4.84
C VAL A 171 -29.32 -1.06 4.11
N GLU A 172 -28.73 -0.18 3.30
CA GLU A 172 -29.44 0.67 2.34
C GLU A 172 -29.03 0.29 0.92
N SER A 173 -29.93 0.41 -0.05
CA SER A 173 -29.66 0.14 -1.46
C SER A 173 -30.30 1.21 -2.35
N THR A 174 -29.63 1.56 -3.45
CA THR A 174 -30.30 2.28 -4.53
C THR A 174 -31.41 1.42 -5.14
N PRO A 175 -32.36 2.01 -5.89
CA PRO A 175 -33.03 1.29 -6.97
C PRO A 175 -32.00 0.66 -7.92
N VAL A 176 -32.43 -0.32 -8.72
CA VAL A 176 -31.67 -0.71 -9.92
C VAL A 176 -31.62 0.51 -10.86
N LYS A 177 -30.43 0.84 -11.35
CA LYS A 177 -30.16 1.94 -12.27
C LYS A 177 -29.65 1.40 -13.59
N ASP A 178 -29.98 2.08 -14.69
CA ASP A 178 -29.36 1.83 -15.98
C ASP A 178 -27.91 2.36 -15.98
N LEU A 179 -26.98 1.56 -16.50
CA LEU A 179 -25.60 1.96 -16.72
C LEU A 179 -25.47 2.69 -18.06
N SER A 180 -24.62 3.72 -18.10
CA SER A 180 -24.28 4.36 -19.37
C SER A 180 -23.56 3.38 -20.31
N ASN A 181 -23.90 3.43 -21.60
CA ASN A 181 -23.10 2.80 -22.65
C ASN A 181 -21.81 3.59 -22.98
N THR A 182 -21.61 4.77 -22.40
CA THR A 182 -20.34 5.51 -22.55
C THR A 182 -19.17 4.76 -21.91
N PHE A 183 -18.00 4.80 -22.56
CA PHE A 183 -16.77 4.12 -22.10
C PHE A 183 -16.42 4.41 -20.63
N GLN A 184 -16.65 5.64 -20.17
CA GLN A 184 -16.62 6.01 -18.76
C GLN A 184 -17.93 6.69 -18.36
N SER A 185 -18.35 6.48 -17.11
CA SER A 185 -19.44 7.19 -16.45
C SER A 185 -19.27 7.14 -14.93
N SER A 186 -20.01 7.96 -14.18
CA SER A 186 -20.00 7.90 -12.72
C SER A 186 -21.35 8.24 -12.10
N ASP A 187 -21.56 7.74 -10.88
CA ASP A 187 -22.76 7.94 -10.07
C ASP A 187 -22.36 8.34 -8.64
N ARG A 188 -23.14 9.23 -8.01
CA ARG A 188 -22.90 9.68 -6.63
C ARG A 188 -24.12 9.43 -5.75
N ILE A 189 -23.88 8.80 -4.60
CA ILE A 189 -24.90 8.37 -3.64
C ILE A 189 -24.51 8.89 -2.26
N THR A 190 -25.35 9.71 -1.66
CA THR A 190 -25.18 10.18 -0.27
C THR A 190 -26.05 9.33 0.66
N THR A 191 -25.47 8.78 1.72
CA THR A 191 -26.15 7.88 2.69
C THR A 191 -25.82 8.29 4.12
N GLN A 192 -26.82 8.39 4.99
CA GLN A 192 -26.65 8.87 6.38
C GLN A 192 -26.13 7.75 7.29
N TYR A 193 -25.37 8.11 8.32
CA TYR A 193 -24.89 7.14 9.31
C TYR A 193 -26.00 6.77 10.31
N PRO A 194 -26.29 5.47 10.52
CA PRO A 194 -27.11 5.04 11.64
C PRO A 194 -26.31 5.09 12.96
N ASP A 195 -27.01 5.30 14.07
CA ASP A 195 -26.39 5.39 15.40
C ASP A 195 -25.51 4.17 15.71
N GLY A 196 -24.29 4.44 16.19
CA GLY A 196 -23.32 3.40 16.56
C GLY A 196 -22.55 2.77 15.40
N ALA A 197 -22.75 3.21 14.15
CA ALA A 197 -21.97 2.70 13.02
C ALA A 197 -20.47 3.05 13.12
N LYS A 198 -19.63 2.04 12.94
CA LYS A 198 -18.16 2.12 12.94
C LYS A 198 -17.55 1.77 11.59
N TYR A 199 -18.21 0.94 10.80
CA TYR A 199 -17.76 0.58 9.45
C TYR A 199 -18.90 0.72 8.44
N LEU A 200 -18.58 1.29 7.28
CA LEU A 200 -19.40 1.20 6.07
C LEU A 200 -18.69 0.26 5.08
N LYS A 201 -19.43 -0.71 4.52
CA LYS A 201 -19.00 -1.49 3.35
C LYS A 201 -19.94 -1.21 2.19
N VAL A 202 -19.40 -0.91 1.02
CA VAL A 202 -20.17 -0.60 -0.19
C VAL A 202 -19.95 -1.69 -1.23
N PHE A 203 -21.06 -2.20 -1.76
CA PHE A 203 -21.08 -3.20 -2.83
C PHE A 203 -21.70 -2.57 -4.09
N VAL A 204 -21.17 -2.94 -5.26
CA VAL A 204 -21.74 -2.57 -6.56
C VAL A 204 -21.90 -3.84 -7.38
N TRP A 205 -23.16 -4.17 -7.69
CA TRP A 205 -23.57 -5.37 -8.42
C TRP A 205 -24.27 -4.98 -9.72
N ASP A 206 -24.29 -5.88 -10.70
CA ASP A 206 -24.99 -5.73 -11.97
C ASP A 206 -26.52 -5.69 -11.81
N SER A 207 -27.07 -6.55 -10.96
CA SER A 207 -28.47 -6.51 -10.54
C SER A 207 -28.67 -7.19 -9.18
N THR A 208 -29.85 -7.01 -8.58
CA THR A 208 -30.29 -7.78 -7.41
C THR A 208 -30.75 -9.21 -7.74
N GLU A 209 -30.83 -9.58 -9.03
CA GLU A 209 -31.21 -10.94 -9.47
C GLU A 209 -29.99 -11.83 -9.71
N THR A 210 -28.93 -11.27 -10.29
CA THR A 210 -27.69 -11.96 -10.69
C THR A 210 -26.53 -11.75 -9.70
N MET A 211 -26.51 -10.63 -8.97
CA MET A 211 -25.62 -10.37 -7.83
C MET A 211 -24.12 -10.46 -8.15
N ILE A 212 -23.72 -10.14 -9.39
CA ILE A 212 -22.34 -10.27 -9.89
C ILE A 212 -21.53 -9.02 -9.49
N PRO A 213 -20.39 -9.15 -8.79
CA PRO A 213 -19.61 -8.02 -8.31
C PRO A 213 -18.87 -7.28 -9.45
N LEU A 214 -19.35 -6.08 -9.77
CA LEU A 214 -18.67 -5.14 -10.68
C LEU A 214 -17.41 -4.55 -10.03
N ALA A 215 -17.47 -4.29 -8.72
CA ALA A 215 -16.36 -3.85 -7.88
C ALA A 215 -15.95 -4.93 -6.86
N ALA A 216 -14.74 -4.82 -6.30
CA ALA A 216 -14.47 -5.36 -4.96
C ALA A 216 -15.19 -4.47 -3.92
N PRO A 217 -15.67 -5.01 -2.78
CA PRO A 217 -16.38 -4.21 -1.80
C PRO A 217 -15.44 -3.19 -1.14
N ALA A 218 -15.75 -1.90 -1.27
CA ALA A 218 -15.02 -0.84 -0.58
C ALA A 218 -15.41 -0.82 0.91
N LYS A 219 -14.45 -0.49 1.78
CA LYS A 219 -14.67 -0.29 3.22
C LYS A 219 -14.21 1.10 3.62
N SER A 220 -14.99 1.77 4.47
CA SER A 220 -14.58 2.98 5.18
C SER A 220 -14.80 2.79 6.68
N ASP A 221 -13.86 3.28 7.49
CA ASP A 221 -14.04 3.38 8.94
C ASP A 221 -14.68 4.74 9.25
N LEU A 222 -15.74 4.71 10.03
CA LEU A 222 -16.53 5.89 10.38
C LEU A 222 -16.00 6.60 11.63
N ASP A 223 -15.06 5.98 12.35
CA ASP A 223 -14.35 6.63 13.45
C ASP A 223 -13.53 7.84 12.99
N GLU A 224 -13.52 8.85 13.84
CA GLU A 224 -12.86 10.12 13.59
C GLU A 224 -11.35 10.00 13.82
N VAL A 225 -10.57 10.10 12.74
CA VAL A 225 -9.12 10.28 12.80
C VAL A 225 -8.83 11.63 13.49
N LYS A 226 -8.04 11.60 14.57
CA LYS A 226 -7.67 12.78 15.36
C LYS A 226 -6.16 13.00 15.39
N THR A 227 -5.41 11.91 15.26
CA THR A 227 -3.97 11.86 15.53
C THR A 227 -3.17 11.19 14.41
N ILE A 228 -1.97 11.72 14.16
CA ILE A 228 -0.96 11.10 13.27
C ILE A 228 0.34 10.92 14.04
N ALA A 229 0.96 9.75 13.97
CA ALA A 229 2.28 9.50 14.57
C ALA A 229 3.36 9.32 13.48
N CYS A 230 4.33 10.22 13.44
CA CYS A 230 5.42 10.22 12.47
C CYS A 230 6.69 9.63 13.08
N TRP A 231 7.03 8.40 12.72
CA TRP A 231 8.15 7.62 13.25
C TRP A 231 9.36 7.67 12.30
N GLY A 232 10.52 8.09 12.80
CA GLY A 232 11.72 8.15 11.97
C GLY A 232 12.98 8.66 12.66
N ASP A 233 13.96 9.01 11.83
CA ASP A 233 15.25 9.57 12.23
C ASP A 233 15.25 11.12 12.15
N SER A 234 16.38 11.73 11.75
CA SER A 234 16.49 13.18 11.56
C SER A 234 15.60 13.74 10.46
N LEU A 235 15.26 12.96 9.41
CA LEU A 235 14.35 13.43 8.35
C LEU A 235 12.89 13.52 8.81
N THR A 236 12.54 12.85 9.90
CA THR A 236 11.25 13.06 10.59
C THR A 236 11.34 14.11 11.68
N TYR A 237 12.45 14.15 12.43
CA TYR A 237 12.68 15.20 13.43
C TYR A 237 12.66 16.61 12.80
N GLY A 238 13.26 16.78 11.62
CA GLY A 238 13.37 18.05 10.91
C GLY A 238 14.69 18.78 11.15
N ARG A 239 14.74 20.06 10.79
CA ARG A 239 15.93 20.90 10.97
C ARG A 239 16.03 21.40 12.42
N ASN A 240 17.22 21.33 13.01
CA ASN A 240 17.46 21.73 14.41
C ASN A 240 18.37 22.97 14.49
N GLN A 241 18.09 24.00 13.68
CA GLN A 241 18.93 25.19 13.51
C GLN A 241 18.12 26.51 13.52
N GLY A 242 17.30 26.72 14.55
CA GLY A 242 16.64 28.01 14.81
C GLY A 242 15.35 28.28 14.05
N THR A 243 14.97 27.43 13.08
CA THR A 243 13.61 27.36 12.55
C THR A 243 12.97 26.02 12.90
N ASP A 244 11.77 26.06 13.48
CA ASP A 244 10.96 24.87 13.75
C ASP A 244 10.34 24.36 12.44
N CYS A 245 11.14 23.75 11.56
CA CYS A 245 10.66 23.16 10.31
C CYS A 245 10.91 21.65 10.23
N SER A 246 9.82 20.91 10.08
CA SER A 246 9.77 19.45 9.94
C SER A 246 8.51 19.08 9.17
N TYR A 247 8.51 18.00 8.39
CA TYR A 247 7.29 17.60 7.67
C TYR A 247 6.11 17.27 8.61
N PRO A 248 6.29 16.69 9.84
CA PRO A 248 5.17 16.43 10.73
C PRO A 248 4.46 17.71 11.21
N LYS A 249 5.20 18.81 11.42
CA LYS A 249 4.60 20.10 11.80
C LYS A 249 3.78 20.69 10.64
N VAL A 250 4.35 20.76 9.44
CA VAL A 250 3.61 21.27 8.28
C VAL A 250 2.43 20.34 7.93
N LEU A 251 2.54 19.04 8.19
CA LEU A 251 1.41 18.11 8.07
C LEU A 251 0.29 18.42 9.07
N ALA A 252 0.60 18.82 10.31
CA ALA A 252 -0.40 19.29 11.28
C ALA A 252 -1.11 20.57 10.76
N GLU A 253 -0.35 21.51 10.21
CA GLU A 253 -0.88 22.74 9.61
C GLU A 253 -1.75 22.47 8.37
N LEU A 254 -1.43 21.46 7.56
CA LEU A 254 -2.20 21.03 6.38
C LEU A 254 -3.45 20.20 6.71
N THR A 255 -3.45 19.46 7.82
CA THR A 255 -4.54 18.53 8.19
C THR A 255 -5.49 19.07 9.28
N GLY A 256 -5.02 20.00 10.11
CA GLY A 256 -5.71 20.40 11.35
C GLY A 256 -5.68 19.33 12.46
N LEU A 257 -4.93 18.23 12.27
CA LEU A 257 -4.85 17.11 13.21
C LEU A 257 -3.67 17.24 14.19
N GLU A 258 -3.73 16.50 15.30
CA GLU A 258 -2.61 16.40 16.24
C GLU A 258 -1.53 15.46 15.66
N VAL A 259 -0.33 15.98 15.39
CA VAL A 259 0.76 15.20 14.77
C VAL A 259 1.94 15.03 15.73
N TYR A 260 2.16 13.80 16.18
CA TYR A 260 3.30 13.42 17.00
C TYR A 260 4.56 13.28 16.14
N ASN A 261 5.49 14.24 16.26
CA ASN A 261 6.83 14.10 15.71
C ASN A 261 7.65 13.14 16.60
N MET A 262 7.68 11.86 16.22
CA MET A 262 8.46 10.80 16.86
C MET A 262 9.81 10.58 16.17
N GLY A 263 10.31 11.59 15.44
CA GLY A 263 11.67 11.62 14.90
C GLY A 263 12.74 11.80 15.97
N VAL A 264 13.93 11.24 15.77
CA VAL A 264 15.12 11.56 16.59
C VAL A 264 16.39 11.56 15.73
N GLY A 265 17.20 12.60 15.88
CA GLY A 265 18.36 12.87 15.02
C GLY A 265 19.44 11.79 15.02
N GLY A 266 19.50 11.01 13.94
CA GLY A 266 20.53 10.01 13.68
C GLY A 266 20.33 8.64 14.35
N GLU A 267 19.10 8.29 14.73
CA GLU A 267 18.80 6.93 15.22
C GLU A 267 18.77 5.91 14.09
N THR A 268 19.27 4.70 14.35
CA THR A 268 19.20 3.57 13.42
C THR A 268 17.78 3.01 13.34
N ALA A 269 17.46 2.27 12.27
CA ALA A 269 16.14 1.65 12.11
C ALA A 269 15.81 0.72 13.30
N THR A 270 16.77 -0.10 13.74
CA THR A 270 16.67 -0.91 14.98
C THR A 270 16.37 -0.07 16.23
N THR A 271 17.01 1.10 16.40
CA THR A 271 16.76 1.98 17.56
C THR A 271 15.34 2.57 17.52
N ILE A 272 14.88 3.00 16.34
CA ILE A 272 13.53 3.58 16.15
C ILE A 272 12.45 2.53 16.40
N ALA A 273 12.62 1.32 15.85
CA ALA A 273 11.71 0.20 16.08
C ALA A 273 11.64 -0.21 17.56
N ALA A 274 12.77 -0.21 18.27
CA ALA A 274 12.81 -0.51 19.70
C ALA A 274 12.18 0.60 20.57
N ARG A 275 12.35 1.87 20.18
CA ARG A 275 11.67 3.01 20.81
C ARG A 275 10.16 2.98 20.59
N GLN A 276 9.71 2.62 19.39
CA GLN A 276 8.29 2.47 19.04
C GLN A 276 7.63 1.25 19.71
N GLY A 277 8.40 0.21 20.03
CA GLY A 277 7.95 -1.00 20.74
C GLY A 277 7.89 -2.27 19.90
N ALA A 278 8.11 -2.17 18.58
CA ALA A 278 8.24 -3.29 17.65
C ALA A 278 9.35 -4.29 18.01
N LEU A 279 10.35 -3.83 18.78
CA LEU A 279 11.37 -4.65 19.43
C LEU A 279 11.37 -4.29 20.93
N ASP A 280 11.44 -5.30 21.80
CA ASP A 280 11.58 -5.06 23.23
C ASP A 280 12.99 -4.57 23.56
N ILE A 281 13.12 -3.45 24.29
CA ILE A 281 14.41 -3.02 24.86
C ILE A 281 14.59 -3.79 26.17
N VAL A 282 15.65 -4.60 26.27
CA VAL A 282 15.95 -5.43 27.44
C VAL A 282 17.28 -5.04 28.09
N ILE A 283 17.29 -5.01 29.41
CA ILE A 283 18.48 -4.79 30.24
C ILE A 283 19.47 -5.94 30.04
N ASP A 284 20.72 -5.62 29.67
CA ASP A 284 21.78 -6.59 29.37
C ASP A 284 22.41 -7.17 30.65
N LYS A 285 22.57 -6.34 31.69
CA LYS A 285 23.24 -6.69 32.94
C LYS A 285 22.38 -6.31 34.15
N ALA A 286 22.25 -7.24 35.09
CA ALA A 286 21.49 -7.01 36.31
C ALA A 286 22.09 -5.88 37.15
N PHE A 287 21.22 -5.06 37.75
CA PHE A 287 21.61 -3.91 38.57
C PHE A 287 20.57 -3.65 39.67
N THR A 288 20.83 -2.68 40.54
CA THR A 288 19.85 -2.21 41.53
C THR A 288 19.59 -0.72 41.30
N ILE A 289 18.32 -0.35 41.13
CA ILE A 289 17.89 1.04 41.16
C ILE A 289 18.01 1.51 42.62
N PRO A 290 18.81 2.55 42.93
CA PRO A 290 18.97 3.08 44.30
C PRO A 290 17.64 3.51 44.92
N ALA A 291 17.59 3.59 46.25
CA ALA A 291 16.38 4.04 46.96
C ALA A 291 16.05 5.53 46.66
N ASP A 292 17.10 6.35 46.58
CA ASP A 292 17.06 7.78 46.29
C ASP A 292 17.13 8.09 44.78
N LYS A 293 17.42 9.35 44.42
CA LYS A 293 17.60 9.79 43.03
C LYS A 293 19.07 9.73 42.55
N THR A 294 19.89 8.86 43.11
CA THR A 294 21.23 8.59 42.58
C THR A 294 21.12 7.94 41.19
N PRO A 295 21.74 8.50 40.14
CA PRO A 295 21.77 7.87 38.84
C PRO A 295 22.57 6.56 38.88
N VAL A 296 22.02 5.49 38.29
CA VAL A 296 22.71 4.21 38.14
C VAL A 296 22.98 3.91 36.68
N GLU A 297 24.18 3.41 36.37
CA GLU A 297 24.58 3.07 35.01
C GLU A 297 23.95 1.74 34.57
N ILE A 298 23.43 1.71 33.35
CA ILE A 298 22.70 0.59 32.77
C ILE A 298 23.23 0.27 31.36
N THR A 299 23.04 -0.97 30.95
CA THR A 299 23.30 -1.45 29.60
C THR A 299 22.07 -2.20 29.10
N PHE A 300 21.73 -2.04 27.82
CA PHE A 300 20.54 -2.61 27.19
C PHE A 300 20.75 -2.81 25.69
N LYS A 301 19.85 -3.59 25.08
CA LYS A 301 19.83 -3.97 23.65
C LYS A 301 18.40 -4.33 23.25
N SER A 302 18.13 -4.56 21.96
CA SER A 302 16.84 -5.14 21.56
C SER A 302 16.79 -6.63 21.91
N SER A 303 15.58 -7.19 22.04
CA SER A 303 15.34 -8.59 22.43
C SER A 303 15.90 -9.62 21.45
N ASP A 304 16.12 -9.24 20.19
CA ASP A 304 16.80 -10.03 19.15
C ASP A 304 18.33 -9.83 19.12
N GLY A 305 18.88 -9.05 20.06
CA GLY A 305 20.32 -8.81 20.22
C GLY A 305 20.87 -7.63 19.43
N GLY A 306 20.02 -6.90 18.69
CA GLY A 306 20.38 -5.69 17.97
C GLY A 306 20.79 -4.51 18.87
N VAL A 307 21.58 -3.60 18.30
CA VAL A 307 22.10 -2.42 19.00
C VAL A 307 21.06 -1.31 19.04
N VAL A 308 20.72 -0.86 20.25
CA VAL A 308 19.81 0.27 20.49
C VAL A 308 20.64 1.42 21.03
N THR A 309 20.84 2.47 20.22
CA THR A 309 21.61 3.67 20.59
C THR A 309 20.69 4.89 20.58
N PRO A 310 20.04 5.23 21.70
CA PRO A 310 19.31 6.49 21.85
C PRO A 310 20.20 7.68 21.48
N ARG A 311 19.68 8.64 20.71
CA ARG A 311 20.49 9.78 20.21
C ARG A 311 20.20 11.12 20.84
N ASN A 312 18.99 11.32 21.34
CA ASN A 312 18.59 12.46 22.17
C ASN A 312 17.43 12.01 23.05
N THR A 313 17.65 11.83 24.37
CA THR A 313 16.61 11.32 25.27
C THR A 313 15.57 12.37 25.68
N SER A 314 15.68 13.60 25.19
CA SER A 314 14.64 14.65 25.26
C SER A 314 13.76 14.72 24.01
N ALA A 315 13.96 13.83 23.02
CA ALA A 315 13.20 13.77 21.77
C ALA A 315 12.53 12.39 21.59
N GLY A 316 11.49 12.36 20.75
CA GLY A 316 10.84 11.14 20.27
C GLY A 316 10.27 10.20 21.35
N GLY A 317 10.04 10.67 22.58
CA GLY A 317 9.45 9.89 23.67
C GLY A 317 10.41 8.95 24.42
N TRP A 318 11.72 9.21 24.45
CA TRP A 318 12.64 8.42 25.29
C TRP A 318 12.37 8.51 26.80
N ASN A 319 11.79 9.62 27.26
CA ASN A 319 11.58 9.95 28.67
C ASN A 319 10.18 10.52 28.92
N PRO A 320 9.56 10.24 30.09
CA PRO A 320 10.01 9.31 31.12
C PRO A 320 10.06 7.86 30.62
N CYS A 321 10.79 6.99 31.31
CA CYS A 321 10.84 5.57 30.99
C CYS A 321 10.65 4.72 32.25
N THR A 322 10.18 3.49 32.08
CA THR A 322 9.92 2.56 33.18
C THR A 322 10.85 1.34 33.11
N ILE A 323 11.44 0.96 34.24
CA ILE A 323 12.20 -0.28 34.41
C ILE A 323 11.67 -0.99 35.66
N ASN A 324 11.23 -2.25 35.53
CA ASN A 324 10.65 -3.06 36.62
C ASN A 324 9.55 -2.33 37.43
N GLY A 325 8.67 -1.59 36.76
CA GLY A 325 7.60 -0.79 37.39
C GLY A 325 8.05 0.52 38.05
N VAL A 326 9.35 0.85 38.03
CA VAL A 326 9.88 2.13 38.53
C VAL A 326 10.01 3.11 37.37
N GLU A 327 9.33 4.26 37.47
CA GLU A 327 9.49 5.39 36.54
C GLU A 327 10.81 6.13 36.79
N GLY A 328 11.47 6.57 35.73
CA GLY A 328 12.70 7.33 35.78
C GLY A 328 13.02 8.07 34.48
N ILE A 329 14.20 8.69 34.48
CA ILE A 329 14.79 9.42 33.36
C ILE A 329 16.05 8.69 32.91
N LEU A 330 16.08 8.36 31.61
CA LEU A 330 17.22 7.89 30.86
C LEU A 330 18.09 9.08 30.42
N SER A 331 19.35 9.07 30.82
CA SER A 331 20.40 9.99 30.39
C SER A 331 21.51 9.20 29.69
N ILE A 332 22.22 9.83 28.75
CA ILE A 332 23.20 9.15 27.89
C ILE A 332 24.45 10.00 27.65
N SER A 333 25.55 9.35 27.30
CA SER A 333 26.65 9.94 26.56
C SER A 333 26.93 9.09 25.33
N ILE A 334 27.24 9.74 24.20
CA ILE A 334 27.43 9.12 22.89
C ILE A 334 28.87 9.33 22.46
N ASN A 335 29.54 8.29 21.95
CA ASN A 335 30.79 8.44 21.22
C ASN A 335 30.48 9.01 19.83
N THR A 336 30.99 10.20 19.53
CA THR A 336 30.79 10.89 18.24
C THR A 336 31.95 10.72 17.27
N GLU A 337 33.05 10.09 17.69
CA GLU A 337 34.28 9.88 16.92
C GLU A 337 34.26 8.60 16.08
N VAL A 338 33.33 7.67 16.38
CA VAL A 338 33.15 6.40 15.67
C VAL A 338 31.88 6.38 14.83
N TRP A 339 31.92 5.63 13.72
CA TRP A 339 30.74 5.28 12.92
C TRP A 339 30.54 3.76 12.91
N PRO A 340 29.33 3.24 13.18
CA PRO A 340 28.16 3.97 13.66
C PRO A 340 28.40 4.49 15.08
N ARG A 341 27.67 5.53 15.50
CA ARG A 341 27.80 6.07 16.87
C ARG A 341 27.28 5.07 17.90
N VAL A 342 27.98 4.98 19.03
CA VAL A 342 27.67 4.08 20.16
C VAL A 342 27.52 4.87 21.46
N LEU A 343 26.94 4.25 22.49
CA LEU A 343 26.89 4.83 23.84
C LEU A 343 28.27 4.71 24.52
N ASN A 344 28.75 5.80 25.13
CA ASN A 344 29.80 5.74 26.15
C ASN A 344 29.25 5.19 27.48
N TRP A 345 28.03 5.61 27.83
CA TRP A 345 27.26 5.13 28.97
C TRP A 345 25.78 5.52 28.81
N ALA A 346 24.90 4.80 29.50
CA ALA A 346 23.51 5.20 29.75
C ALA A 346 23.21 5.08 31.25
N LYS A 347 22.46 6.04 31.80
CA LYS A 347 22.15 6.12 33.24
C LYS A 347 20.67 6.35 33.47
N PHE A 348 20.07 5.53 34.33
CA PHE A 348 18.68 5.64 34.76
C PHE A 348 18.61 6.31 36.14
N THR A 349 17.68 7.27 36.29
CA THR A 349 17.44 7.99 37.54
C THR A 349 15.95 8.01 37.85
N ARG A 350 15.50 7.40 38.95
CA ARG A 350 14.07 7.32 39.29
C ARG A 350 13.43 8.70 39.54
N THR A 351 12.19 8.90 39.10
CA THR A 351 11.48 10.18 39.26
C THR A 351 11.01 10.45 40.69
N THR A 352 10.81 9.40 41.51
CA THR A 352 10.31 9.50 42.89
C THR A 352 11.10 8.56 43.81
N PRO A 353 11.62 9.02 44.98
CA PRO A 353 12.30 8.14 45.94
C PRO A 353 11.40 7.02 46.49
N GLY A 354 12.00 5.92 46.94
CA GLY A 354 11.27 4.74 47.45
C GLY A 354 12.21 3.63 47.89
N THR A 355 11.75 2.38 47.95
CA THR A 355 12.62 1.22 48.22
C THR A 355 13.63 1.01 47.08
N ALA A 356 14.84 0.54 47.38
CA ALA A 356 15.75 0.05 46.33
C ALA A 356 15.10 -1.12 45.57
N VAL A 357 15.31 -1.21 44.26
CA VAL A 357 14.68 -2.24 43.40
C VAL A 357 15.76 -2.95 42.60
N SER A 358 15.93 -4.25 42.83
CA SER A 358 16.78 -5.10 42.00
C SER A 358 16.11 -5.35 40.64
N VAL A 359 16.92 -5.36 39.59
CA VAL A 359 16.51 -5.53 38.20
C VAL A 359 17.39 -6.62 37.59
N SER A 360 16.79 -7.70 37.10
CA SER A 360 17.52 -8.77 36.40
C SER A 360 17.84 -8.37 34.96
N ALA A 361 18.86 -9.00 34.38
CA ALA A 361 19.00 -9.02 32.92
C ALA A 361 17.73 -9.61 32.28
N GLY A 362 17.38 -9.15 31.07
CA GLY A 362 16.12 -9.48 30.40
C GLY A 362 14.91 -8.65 30.84
N THR A 363 15.01 -7.84 31.91
CA THR A 363 13.93 -6.90 32.28
C THR A 363 13.74 -5.85 31.20
N LYS A 364 12.48 -5.53 30.86
CA LYS A 364 12.17 -4.48 29.87
C LYS A 364 12.51 -3.07 30.38
N LEU A 365 13.02 -2.24 29.50
CA LEU A 365 13.03 -0.77 29.59
C LEU A 365 11.93 -0.27 28.63
N VAL A 366 10.96 0.47 29.16
CA VAL A 366 9.79 0.96 28.42
C VAL A 366 9.85 2.48 28.30
N PRO A 367 10.18 3.05 27.12
CA PRO A 367 10.12 4.50 26.89
C PRO A 367 8.68 5.03 26.79
N GLN A 368 8.46 6.31 27.10
CA GLN A 368 7.16 6.99 26.89
C GLN A 368 6.63 6.82 25.47
N ALA A 369 7.51 6.74 24.46
CA ALA A 369 7.15 6.55 23.06
C ALA A 369 6.17 5.39 22.83
N GLN A 370 6.26 4.30 23.60
CA GLN A 370 5.38 3.14 23.49
C GLN A 370 3.94 3.40 23.97
N SER A 371 3.63 4.59 24.52
CA SER A 371 2.25 5.04 24.78
C SER A 371 1.65 5.89 23.65
N VAL A 372 2.45 6.35 22.68
CA VAL A 372 1.97 7.13 21.54
C VAL A 372 1.26 6.22 20.55
N ASN A 373 0.01 6.57 20.23
CA ASN A 373 -0.84 5.78 19.35
C ASN A 373 -1.55 6.71 18.36
N GLY A 374 -0.97 6.88 17.17
CA GLY A 374 -1.62 7.60 16.07
C GLY A 374 -2.74 6.79 15.43
N ASP A 375 -3.85 7.44 15.08
CA ASP A 375 -4.91 6.87 14.23
C ASP A 375 -4.40 6.63 12.80
N ILE A 376 -3.40 7.41 12.38
CA ILE A 376 -2.56 7.18 11.21
C ILE A 376 -1.10 7.08 11.67
N ASN A 377 -0.32 6.16 11.09
CA ASN A 377 1.12 6.02 11.39
C ASN A 377 1.97 6.20 10.13
N ILE A 378 2.97 7.08 10.19
CA ILE A 378 3.90 7.34 9.08
C ILE A 378 5.27 6.81 9.49
N PHE A 379 5.87 5.96 8.66
CA PHE A 379 7.17 5.38 8.89
C PHE A 379 8.18 5.89 7.86
N PHE A 380 9.19 6.62 8.32
CA PHE A 380 10.27 7.14 7.49
C PHE A 380 11.61 6.89 8.21
N THR A 381 12.15 5.70 7.99
CA THR A 381 13.28 5.16 8.75
C THR A 381 14.23 4.38 7.84
N GLY A 382 15.53 4.46 8.12
CA GLY A 382 16.56 3.70 7.40
C GLY A 382 17.82 4.51 7.06
N THR A 383 17.75 5.85 7.00
CA THR A 383 18.84 6.74 6.54
C THR A 383 20.17 6.55 7.28
N ASN A 384 20.10 6.11 8.54
CA ASN A 384 21.26 5.89 9.42
C ASN A 384 21.68 4.41 9.53
N GLY A 385 21.16 3.53 8.67
CA GLY A 385 21.44 2.09 8.72
C GLY A 385 20.81 1.38 9.93
N GLY A 386 21.40 0.25 10.32
CA GLY A 386 20.88 -0.65 11.35
C GLY A 386 19.62 -1.40 10.90
N TRP A 387 19.59 -1.79 9.62
CA TRP A 387 18.54 -2.61 9.01
C TRP A 387 18.66 -4.08 9.46
N THR A 388 19.91 -4.55 9.60
CA THR A 388 20.33 -5.76 10.33
C THR A 388 21.28 -5.36 11.47
N PRO A 389 21.62 -6.27 12.41
CA PRO A 389 22.65 -6.01 13.42
C PRO A 389 24.07 -5.83 12.86
N ALA A 390 24.32 -6.21 11.59
CA ALA A 390 25.59 -6.03 10.90
C ALA A 390 25.62 -4.77 10.01
N ASN A 391 24.48 -4.35 9.46
CA ASN A 391 24.39 -3.13 8.69
C ASN A 391 24.58 -1.88 9.57
N THR A 392 25.50 -1.01 9.16
CA THR A 392 25.85 0.22 9.90
C THR A 392 25.73 1.51 9.07
N ASN A 393 25.28 1.41 7.82
CA ASN A 393 25.18 2.52 6.88
C ASN A 393 24.06 2.24 5.87
N ALA A 394 23.23 3.22 5.53
CA ALA A 394 22.23 3.04 4.48
C ALA A 394 22.86 2.78 3.10
N ASN A 395 24.06 3.32 2.84
CA ASN A 395 24.69 3.25 1.51
C ASN A 395 25.40 1.92 1.21
N ASP A 396 25.41 0.95 2.13
CA ASP A 396 26.08 -0.34 2.01
C ASP A 396 25.13 -1.45 2.50
N ASN A 397 24.33 -1.99 1.59
CA ASN A 397 23.23 -2.90 1.91
C ASN A 397 23.09 -4.02 0.85
N SER A 398 22.95 -5.24 1.36
CA SER A 398 22.62 -6.43 0.58
C SER A 398 21.10 -6.55 0.31
N THR A 399 20.72 -7.54 -0.50
CA THR A 399 19.29 -7.91 -0.69
C THR A 399 18.68 -8.36 0.63
N GLU A 400 19.47 -9.04 1.46
CA GLU A 400 19.12 -9.50 2.80
C GLU A 400 18.88 -8.34 3.76
N ASP A 401 19.67 -7.27 3.69
CA ASP A 401 19.45 -6.06 4.50
C ASP A 401 18.20 -5.29 4.05
N VAL A 402 17.96 -5.17 2.73
CA VAL A 402 16.71 -4.59 2.19
C VAL A 402 15.49 -5.35 2.72
N ALA A 403 15.52 -6.68 2.66
CA ALA A 403 14.46 -7.52 3.21
C ALA A 403 14.30 -7.35 4.74
N ALA A 404 15.42 -7.17 5.47
CA ALA A 404 15.39 -6.92 6.91
C ALA A 404 14.76 -5.56 7.28
N LEU A 405 15.03 -4.48 6.52
CA LEU A 405 14.36 -3.19 6.73
C LEU A 405 12.85 -3.30 6.48
N VAL A 406 12.43 -3.96 5.40
CA VAL A 406 11.01 -4.22 5.11
C VAL A 406 10.35 -4.98 6.27
N ALA A 407 10.97 -6.06 6.74
CA ALA A 407 10.48 -6.84 7.88
C ALA A 407 10.44 -6.03 9.19
N LEU A 408 11.38 -5.11 9.40
CA LEU A 408 11.41 -4.24 10.58
C LEU A 408 10.34 -3.14 10.53
N ILE A 409 9.99 -2.63 9.36
CA ILE A 409 8.85 -1.74 9.16
C ILE A 409 7.53 -2.51 9.35
N GLN A 410 7.43 -3.74 8.84
CA GLN A 410 6.29 -4.64 9.11
C GLN A 410 6.09 -4.91 10.60
N LYS A 411 7.16 -5.16 11.37
CA LYS A 411 7.07 -5.28 12.86
C LYS A 411 6.52 -4.00 13.51
N GLN A 412 6.90 -2.82 13.03
CA GLN A 412 6.41 -1.54 13.56
C GLN A 412 4.93 -1.30 13.26
N ILE A 413 4.49 -1.60 12.03
CA ILE A 413 3.07 -1.57 11.64
C ILE A 413 2.26 -2.59 12.47
N ALA A 414 2.78 -3.79 12.69
CA ALA A 414 2.12 -4.82 13.51
C ALA A 414 2.01 -4.44 15.01
N ASN A 415 2.75 -3.43 15.47
CA ASN A 415 2.69 -2.89 16.83
C ASN A 415 1.79 -1.64 16.97
N THR A 416 1.26 -1.09 15.87
CA THR A 416 0.27 0.02 15.92
C THR A 416 -1.16 -0.49 16.00
N LYS A 417 -2.05 0.21 16.73
CA LYS A 417 -3.47 -0.18 16.86
C LYS A 417 -4.35 0.25 15.66
N SER A 418 -3.73 0.68 14.57
CA SER A 418 -4.39 1.13 13.33
C SER A 418 -3.75 0.44 12.12
N ASP A 419 -4.56 0.12 11.11
CA ASP A 419 -4.11 -0.38 9.81
C ASP A 419 -3.85 0.74 8.78
N LYS A 420 -4.11 2.00 9.17
CA LYS A 420 -3.86 3.20 8.39
C LYS A 420 -2.42 3.65 8.56
N TYR A 421 -1.60 3.38 7.55
CA TYR A 421 -0.20 3.80 7.53
C TYR A 421 0.30 4.23 6.16
N VAL A 422 1.41 4.98 6.17
CA VAL A 422 2.24 5.32 5.01
C VAL A 422 3.71 4.98 5.31
N VAL A 423 4.43 4.44 4.35
CA VAL A 423 5.88 4.18 4.41
C VAL A 423 6.58 5.07 3.39
N ILE A 424 7.50 5.93 3.84
CA ILE A 424 8.23 6.87 2.98
C ILE A 424 9.60 6.27 2.62
N GLY A 425 9.93 6.26 1.32
CA GLY A 425 11.24 5.83 0.82
C GLY A 425 12.36 6.82 1.16
N LEU A 426 13.62 6.37 1.13
CA LEU A 426 14.76 7.23 1.45
C LEU A 426 14.99 8.31 0.37
N THR A 427 15.22 9.54 0.80
CA THR A 427 15.18 10.73 -0.07
C THR A 427 16.54 11.28 -0.50
N ASN A 428 17.64 10.82 0.09
CA ASN A 428 18.99 11.24 -0.26
C ASN A 428 19.59 10.40 -1.41
N GLY A 429 20.80 10.74 -1.85
CA GLY A 429 21.47 10.05 -2.96
C GLY A 429 20.98 10.48 -4.35
N GLY A 430 21.68 10.02 -5.39
CA GLY A 430 21.43 10.37 -6.80
C GLY A 430 20.66 9.31 -7.58
N THR A 431 20.85 9.28 -8.91
CA THR A 431 20.29 8.27 -9.82
C THR A 431 20.61 6.85 -9.34
N TYR A 432 19.62 5.95 -9.43
CA TYR A 432 19.65 4.56 -8.96
C TYR A 432 19.81 4.36 -7.43
N ALA A 433 20.00 5.42 -6.65
CA ALA A 433 20.02 5.31 -5.19
C ALA A 433 18.62 4.97 -4.67
N TRP A 434 18.54 3.84 -3.96
CA TRP A 434 17.34 3.22 -3.37
C TRP A 434 16.47 2.34 -4.28
N ASP A 435 16.77 2.16 -5.57
CA ASP A 435 15.90 1.40 -6.50
C ASP A 435 15.48 0.01 -5.97
N SER A 436 16.43 -0.78 -5.44
CA SER A 436 16.17 -2.09 -4.84
C SER A 436 15.28 -2.01 -3.60
N LEU A 437 15.50 -0.99 -2.75
CA LEU A 437 14.68 -0.73 -1.58
C LEU A 437 13.28 -0.26 -1.97
N ASN A 438 13.15 0.70 -2.89
CA ASN A 438 11.88 1.26 -3.34
C ASN A 438 11.04 0.18 -4.06
N ALA A 439 11.66 -0.72 -4.83
CA ALA A 439 10.99 -1.90 -5.37
C ALA A 439 10.46 -2.84 -4.28
N ALA A 440 11.26 -3.14 -3.25
CA ALA A 440 10.85 -3.99 -2.13
C ALA A 440 9.76 -3.33 -1.25
N LEU A 441 9.84 -2.02 -0.99
CA LEU A 441 8.84 -1.24 -0.26
C LEU A 441 7.52 -1.17 -1.06
N ALA A 442 7.57 -0.92 -2.36
CA ALA A 442 6.40 -0.95 -3.24
C ALA A 442 5.75 -2.33 -3.28
N GLN A 443 6.55 -3.41 -3.36
CA GLN A 443 6.04 -4.78 -3.32
C GLN A 443 5.40 -5.13 -1.97
N ALA A 444 5.97 -4.66 -0.86
CA ALA A 444 5.51 -5.00 0.49
C ALA A 444 4.31 -4.17 0.98
N PHE A 445 4.17 -2.92 0.51
CA PHE A 445 3.19 -1.97 1.04
C PHE A 445 2.20 -1.42 -0.02
N GLY A 446 2.47 -1.63 -1.32
CA GLY A 446 1.61 -1.20 -2.42
C GLY A 446 1.34 0.30 -2.38
N ASN A 447 0.08 0.71 -2.55
CA ASN A 447 -0.33 2.13 -2.52
C ASN A 447 0.01 2.86 -1.20
N ARG A 448 0.37 2.15 -0.12
CA ARG A 448 0.82 2.74 1.16
C ARG A 448 2.31 3.11 1.17
N PHE A 449 3.06 2.76 0.13
CA PHE A 449 4.41 3.29 -0.10
C PHE A 449 4.36 4.67 -0.77
N LEU A 450 5.30 5.54 -0.40
CA LEU A 450 5.52 6.86 -0.99
C LEU A 450 7.00 7.04 -1.37
N ASP A 451 7.30 7.01 -2.66
CA ASP A 451 8.57 7.46 -3.20
C ASP A 451 8.59 9.00 -3.26
N ALA A 452 8.82 9.63 -2.12
CA ALA A 452 8.94 11.08 -2.03
C ALA A 452 10.18 11.62 -2.79
N LYS A 453 11.20 10.78 -3.03
CA LYS A 453 12.41 11.15 -3.77
C LYS A 453 12.10 11.43 -5.23
N ALA A 454 11.30 10.57 -5.88
CA ALA A 454 10.91 10.74 -7.27
C ALA A 454 10.24 12.10 -7.57
N TYR A 455 9.43 12.61 -6.64
CA TYR A 455 8.88 13.97 -6.73
C TYR A 455 9.91 15.05 -6.34
N LEU A 456 10.59 14.92 -5.20
CA LEU A 456 11.51 15.96 -4.70
C LEU A 456 12.73 16.16 -5.61
N ALA A 457 13.19 15.12 -6.31
CA ALA A 457 14.25 15.15 -7.31
C ALA A 457 13.75 15.49 -8.72
N SER A 458 12.78 16.42 -8.83
CA SER A 458 12.17 16.82 -10.10
C SER A 458 12.09 18.35 -10.27
N MET A 459 11.99 18.78 -11.53
CA MET A 459 11.68 20.18 -11.87
C MET A 459 10.31 20.62 -11.31
N GLN A 460 9.37 19.68 -11.18
CA GLN A 460 8.03 19.98 -10.65
C GLN A 460 8.08 20.44 -9.19
N ALA A 461 8.97 19.87 -8.36
CA ALA A 461 9.15 20.30 -6.99
C ALA A 461 9.68 21.75 -6.88
N LEU A 462 10.53 22.20 -7.82
CA LEU A 462 10.97 23.59 -7.88
C LEU A 462 9.84 24.53 -8.33
N ASN A 463 9.06 24.12 -9.34
CA ASN A 463 7.87 24.85 -9.80
C ASN A 463 6.83 25.03 -8.68
N ASP A 464 6.51 23.96 -7.93
CA ASP A 464 5.54 23.96 -6.82
C ASP A 464 6.04 24.66 -5.54
N ALA A 465 7.32 25.03 -5.52
CA ALA A 465 7.93 25.94 -4.55
C ALA A 465 8.04 27.39 -5.06
N GLY A 466 7.78 27.66 -6.33
CA GLY A 466 8.00 28.97 -6.96
C GLY A 466 9.49 29.33 -7.12
N ILE A 467 10.39 28.35 -7.12
CA ILE A 467 11.84 28.55 -7.20
C ILE A 467 12.27 28.51 -8.67
N VAL A 468 12.94 29.58 -9.12
CA VAL A 468 13.68 29.57 -10.39
C VAL A 468 14.96 28.74 -10.17
N PRO A 469 15.19 27.65 -10.93
CA PRO A 469 16.34 26.76 -10.71
C PRO A 469 17.69 27.48 -10.88
N THR A 470 18.64 27.20 -9.99
CA THR A 470 20.05 27.57 -10.18
C THR A 470 20.78 26.55 -11.07
N GLU A 471 21.97 26.90 -11.55
CA GLU A 471 22.84 25.95 -12.28
C GLU A 471 23.16 24.71 -11.42
N THR A 472 23.30 24.86 -10.10
CA THR A 472 23.53 23.75 -9.18
C THR A 472 22.28 22.88 -8.97
N ASP A 473 21.09 23.47 -8.97
CA ASP A 473 19.83 22.70 -8.98
C ASP A 473 19.69 21.85 -10.25
N LEU A 474 20.00 22.43 -11.42
CA LEU A 474 20.00 21.72 -12.70
C LEU A 474 21.05 20.60 -12.74
N GLN A 475 22.23 20.81 -12.15
CA GLN A 475 23.23 19.74 -11.97
C GLN A 475 22.69 18.62 -11.08
N PHE A 476 22.12 18.95 -9.91
CA PHE A 476 21.62 17.95 -8.96
C PHE A 476 20.47 17.12 -9.56
N LEU A 477 19.56 17.75 -10.32
CA LEU A 477 18.54 17.04 -11.10
C LEU A 477 19.15 16.11 -12.15
N GLY A 478 20.19 16.55 -12.86
CA GLY A 478 20.94 15.71 -13.81
C GLY A 478 21.66 14.52 -13.16
N GLU A 479 22.00 14.63 -11.88
CA GLU A 479 22.57 13.57 -11.04
C GLU A 479 21.49 12.75 -10.29
N GLY A 480 20.21 12.96 -10.56
CA GLY A 480 19.08 12.25 -9.92
C GLY A 480 18.92 12.54 -8.43
N LYS A 481 19.42 13.68 -7.97
CA LYS A 481 19.36 14.17 -6.58
C LYS A 481 18.21 15.17 -6.42
N ILE A 482 17.79 15.35 -5.18
CA ILE A 482 16.98 16.50 -4.77
C ILE A 482 17.77 17.80 -5.08
N PRO A 483 17.16 18.83 -5.70
CA PRO A 483 17.79 20.13 -5.94
C PRO A 483 18.38 20.75 -4.66
N LEU A 484 19.53 21.41 -4.78
CA LEU A 484 20.21 22.04 -3.65
C LEU A 484 19.33 23.09 -2.93
N SER A 485 18.47 23.82 -3.65
CA SER A 485 17.50 24.77 -3.09
C SER A 485 16.43 24.10 -2.20
N LEU A 486 16.26 22.78 -2.31
CA LEU A 486 15.38 21.95 -1.48
C LEU A 486 16.16 21.18 -0.38
N ASN A 487 17.49 21.28 -0.32
CA ASN A 487 18.35 20.72 0.74
C ASN A 487 18.73 21.74 1.82
N CYS A 488 19.18 21.25 2.99
CA CYS A 488 19.53 22.07 4.16
C CYS A 488 20.72 23.02 3.89
N SER A 489 21.78 22.52 3.25
CA SER A 489 22.92 23.31 2.76
C SER A 489 23.77 22.50 1.75
N PRO A 490 24.80 23.10 1.10
CA PRO A 490 25.74 22.34 0.24
C PRO A 490 26.50 21.23 0.99
N GLU A 491 26.74 21.42 2.28
CA GLU A 491 27.39 20.45 3.18
C GLU A 491 26.40 19.41 3.72
N ASP A 492 25.10 19.73 3.73
CA ASP A 492 24.02 18.85 4.20
C ASP A 492 22.95 18.64 3.11
N THR A 493 23.32 17.76 2.17
CA THR A 493 22.48 17.28 1.08
C THR A 493 21.64 16.04 1.45
N THR A 494 21.61 15.67 2.74
CA THR A 494 20.72 14.61 3.25
C THR A 494 19.45 15.21 3.82
N HIS A 495 19.55 16.26 4.64
CA HIS A 495 18.37 16.94 5.18
C HIS A 495 17.79 17.96 4.18
N LEU A 496 16.50 18.25 4.34
CA LEU A 496 15.78 19.18 3.48
C LEU A 496 15.87 20.62 4.01
N SER A 497 15.66 21.60 3.12
CA SER A 497 15.34 22.98 3.52
C SER A 497 13.93 23.06 4.10
N ASP A 498 13.60 24.19 4.72
CA ASP A 498 12.25 24.46 5.20
C ASP A 498 11.20 24.37 4.07
N VAL A 499 11.60 24.72 2.84
CA VAL A 499 10.80 24.52 1.62
C VAL A 499 10.71 23.03 1.26
N GLY A 500 11.83 22.29 1.28
CA GLY A 500 11.84 20.86 1.01
C GLY A 500 10.98 20.05 1.99
N TYR A 501 11.01 20.36 3.29
CA TYR A 501 10.11 19.75 4.29
C TYR A 501 8.65 20.14 4.07
N THR A 502 8.37 21.38 3.64
CA THR A 502 7.02 21.82 3.25
C THR A 502 6.50 21.01 2.05
N LEU A 503 7.35 20.75 1.05
CA LEU A 503 7.01 19.92 -0.11
C LEU A 503 6.81 18.44 0.28
N LEU A 504 7.66 17.88 1.15
CA LEU A 504 7.48 16.54 1.69
C LEU A 504 6.14 16.40 2.45
N ALA A 505 5.79 17.40 3.27
CA ALA A 505 4.50 17.42 3.96
C ALA A 505 3.31 17.48 3.00
N LYS A 506 3.40 18.25 1.90
CA LYS A 506 2.38 18.26 0.83
C LYS A 506 2.24 16.88 0.16
N GLN A 507 3.35 16.21 -0.15
CA GLN A 507 3.34 14.85 -0.73
C GLN A 507 2.68 13.85 0.21
N VAL A 508 3.04 13.87 1.50
CA VAL A 508 2.41 13.03 2.53
C VAL A 508 0.92 13.36 2.65
N TYR A 509 0.53 14.64 2.69
CA TYR A 509 -0.88 15.07 2.77
C TYR A 509 -1.72 14.56 1.58
N GLN A 510 -1.23 14.68 0.34
CA GLN A 510 -1.92 14.07 -0.80
C GLN A 510 -1.98 12.55 -0.67
N LYS A 511 -0.93 11.90 -0.14
CA LYS A 511 -0.94 10.45 0.08
C LYS A 511 -1.99 9.99 1.09
N LEU A 512 -2.26 10.78 2.13
CA LEU A 512 -3.33 10.49 3.10
C LEU A 512 -4.74 10.69 2.48
N LEU A 513 -4.88 11.62 1.53
CA LEU A 513 -6.11 11.80 0.73
C LEU A 513 -6.32 10.65 -0.27
N GLU A 514 -5.28 10.25 -1.02
CA GLU A 514 -5.29 9.11 -1.95
C GLU A 514 -5.73 7.80 -1.27
N LEU A 515 -5.31 7.60 -0.02
CA LEU A 515 -5.62 6.43 0.78
C LEU A 515 -6.98 6.52 1.53
N GLY A 516 -7.70 7.64 1.40
CA GLY A 516 -8.97 7.87 2.08
C GLY A 516 -8.86 7.94 3.61
N TYR A 517 -7.66 8.18 4.16
CA TYR A 517 -7.44 8.26 5.60
C TYR A 517 -7.88 9.60 6.21
N ILE A 518 -7.88 10.66 5.40
CA ILE A 518 -8.37 12.01 5.76
C ILE A 518 -9.27 12.54 4.64
N SER A 519 -10.10 13.55 4.96
CA SER A 519 -10.87 14.32 3.97
C SER A 519 -10.16 15.65 3.64
N LYS A 520 -10.66 16.33 2.60
CA LYS A 520 -10.41 17.77 2.39
C LYS A 520 -11.35 18.63 3.24
#